data_AF-A0A7V9JPF9-F1
#
_entry.id   AF-A0A7V9JPF9-F1
#
_cell.length_a   1.000
_cell.length_b   1.000
_cell.length_c   1.000
_cell.angle_alpha   90.00
_cell.angle_beta   90.00
_cell.angle_gamma   90.00
#
_symmetry.space_group_name_H-M   'P 1'
#
loop_
_entity.id
_entity.type
_entity.pdbx_description
1 polymer ?
#
loop_
_entity_poly.entity_id
_entity_poly.type
_entity_poly.pdbx_seq_one_letter_code
_entity_poly.pdbx_strand_id
1 'polypeptide(L)'
;MMSYEVMLMFDPELPEERQGEIIVRMRELVERSSGSWSGHDLWGRRKLAYEIDHKGEGVYHLVTFETEPATLDEVSRVLRITDGVMRHLAVRRVEGSRTSAPPAPVQEPEYAANTSSQEEE
;
A
#
# COMPACT_ATOMS: atom_id res chain seq x y z
N MET A 1 3.19 6.85 23.45
CA MET A 1 2.75 6.14 22.24
C MET A 1 3.80 6.32 21.16
N MET A 2 3.78 5.50 20.12
CA MET A 2 4.76 5.58 19.03
C MET A 2 4.01 5.77 17.71
N SER A 3 4.58 6.56 16.82
CA SER A 3 4.05 6.73 15.47
C SER A 3 4.45 5.55 14.61
N TYR A 4 3.47 4.99 13.90
CA TYR A 4 3.64 3.90 12.95
C TYR A 4 3.07 4.31 11.60
N GLU A 5 3.63 3.71 10.57
CA GLU A 5 3.02 3.66 9.25
C GLU A 5 2.78 2.21 8.86
N VAL A 6 1.63 1.96 8.24
CA VAL A 6 1.28 0.66 7.70
C VAL A 6 0.98 0.84 6.23
N MET A 7 1.77 0.16 5.40
CA MET A 7 1.50 0.05 3.97
C MET A 7 0.69 -1.22 3.72
N LEU A 8 -0.47 -1.03 3.08
CA LEU A 8 -1.42 -2.08 2.74
C LEU A 8 -1.41 -2.29 1.23
N MET A 9 -1.48 -3.55 0.83
CA MET A 9 -1.66 -4.00 -0.55
C MET A 9 -2.93 -4.84 -0.61
N PHE A 10 -3.92 -4.35 -1.34
CA PHE A 10 -5.17 -5.07 -1.61
C PHE A 10 -5.11 -5.77 -2.97
N ASP A 11 -5.92 -6.83 -3.09
CA ASP A 11 -6.19 -7.48 -4.37
C ASP A 11 -6.80 -6.47 -5.36
N PRO A 12 -6.28 -6.37 -6.61
CA PRO A 12 -6.82 -5.47 -7.62
C PRO A 12 -8.28 -5.74 -7.99
N GLU A 13 -8.80 -6.94 -7.74
CA GLU A 13 -10.19 -7.33 -7.99
C GLU A 13 -11.12 -7.01 -6.81
N LEU A 14 -10.57 -6.60 -5.66
CA LEU A 14 -11.37 -6.22 -4.49
C LEU A 14 -12.10 -4.88 -4.76
N PRO A 15 -13.44 -4.80 -4.55
CA PRO A 15 -14.18 -3.55 -4.71
C PRO A 15 -13.66 -2.44 -3.79
N GLU A 16 -13.71 -1.19 -4.25
CA GLU A 16 -13.25 -0.03 -3.49
C GLU A 16 -14.04 0.16 -2.19
N GLU A 17 -15.32 -0.19 -2.18
CA GLU A 17 -16.15 -0.16 -0.97
C GLU A 17 -15.60 -1.09 0.11
N ARG A 18 -15.15 -2.29 -0.27
CA ARG A 18 -14.57 -3.28 0.65
C ARG A 18 -13.20 -2.83 1.14
N GLN A 19 -12.41 -2.19 0.29
CA GLN A 19 -11.14 -1.56 0.71
C GLN A 19 -11.41 -0.49 1.77
N GLY A 20 -12.41 0.36 1.55
CA GLY A 20 -12.84 1.39 2.50
C GLY A 20 -13.30 0.80 3.84
N GLU A 21 -14.11 -0.26 3.83
CA GLU A 21 -14.54 -0.96 5.04
C GLU A 21 -13.36 -1.48 5.88
N ILE A 22 -12.32 -2.02 5.23
CA ILE A 22 -11.12 -2.53 5.93
C ILE A 22 -10.36 -1.38 6.59
N ILE A 23 -10.21 -0.25 5.91
CA ILE A 23 -9.55 0.95 6.46
C ILE A 23 -10.35 1.52 7.64
N VAL A 24 -11.68 1.60 7.53
CA VAL A 24 -12.55 2.07 8.62
C VAL A 24 -12.44 1.14 9.83
N ARG A 25 -12.50 -0.18 9.63
CA ARG A 25 -12.34 -1.16 10.71
C ARG A 25 -10.98 -1.05 11.38
N MET A 26 -9.92 -0.80 10.62
CA MET A 26 -8.59 -0.57 11.16
C MET A 26 -8.55 0.70 12.02
N ARG A 27 -9.15 1.78 11.53
CA ARG A 27 -9.27 3.05 12.26
C ARG A 27 -10.00 2.87 13.58
N GLU A 28 -11.15 2.20 13.58
CA GLU A 28 -11.92 1.91 14.79
C GLU A 28 -11.11 1.11 15.82
N LEU A 29 -10.28 0.16 15.37
CA LEU A 29 -9.44 -0.64 16.25
C LEU A 29 -8.34 0.19 16.93
N VAL A 30 -7.75 1.13 16.18
CA VAL A 30 -6.77 2.09 16.71
C VAL A 30 -7.43 3.06 17.69
N GLU A 31 -8.58 3.64 17.33
CA GLU A 31 -9.31 4.59 18.17
C GLU A 31 -9.83 3.94 19.47
N ARG A 32 -10.30 2.69 19.41
CA ARG A 32 -10.70 1.91 20.60
C ARG A 32 -9.57 1.73 21.62
N SER A 33 -8.33 1.71 21.15
CA SER A 33 -7.13 1.57 21.99
C SER A 33 -6.54 2.92 22.39
N SER A 34 -7.31 4.02 22.28
CA SER A 34 -6.84 5.38 22.53
C SER A 34 -5.65 5.81 21.67
N GLY A 35 -5.51 5.21 20.47
CA GLY A 35 -4.56 5.65 19.45
C GLY A 35 -5.08 6.87 18.68
N SER A 36 -4.17 7.61 18.06
CA SER A 36 -4.46 8.79 17.24
C SER A 36 -4.29 8.46 15.75
N TRP A 37 -5.28 8.80 14.94
CA TRP A 37 -5.21 8.65 13.48
C TRP A 37 -4.55 9.87 12.85
N SER A 38 -3.42 9.71 12.16
CA SER A 38 -2.71 10.83 11.55
C SER A 38 -3.13 11.10 10.12
N GLY A 39 -3.36 10.05 9.33
CA GLY A 39 -3.73 10.22 7.92
C GLY A 39 -3.79 8.92 7.13
N HIS A 40 -4.43 8.99 5.98
CA HIS A 40 -4.54 7.90 5.01
C HIS A 40 -4.32 8.47 3.61
N ASP A 41 -3.35 7.90 2.91
CA ASP A 41 -3.00 8.24 1.54
C ASP A 41 -3.30 7.05 0.61
N LEU A 42 -4.16 7.27 -0.39
CA LEU A 42 -4.43 6.30 -1.44
C LEU A 42 -3.37 6.43 -2.54
N TRP A 43 -2.54 5.39 -2.71
CA TRP A 43 -1.54 5.35 -3.78
C TRP A 43 -2.08 4.72 -5.08
N GLY A 44 -3.24 4.08 -5.00
CA GLY A 44 -3.94 3.49 -6.14
C GLY A 44 -3.31 2.21 -6.64
N ARG A 45 -3.68 1.82 -7.87
CA ARG A 45 -3.25 0.58 -8.50
C ARG A 45 -1.86 0.72 -9.11
N ARG A 46 -0.96 -0.23 -8.82
CA ARG A 46 0.41 -0.26 -9.35
C ARG A 46 0.79 -1.68 -9.80
N LYS A 47 1.62 -1.76 -10.84
CA LYS A 47 2.20 -3.02 -11.33
C LYS A 47 3.26 -3.52 -10.37
N LEU A 48 3.19 -4.81 -10.01
CA LEU A 48 4.15 -5.49 -9.16
C LEU A 48 5.38 -5.92 -9.99
N ALA A 49 6.54 -6.02 -9.34
CA ALA A 49 7.77 -6.49 -9.98
C ALA A 49 7.72 -8.00 -10.31
N TYR A 50 6.94 -8.75 -9.53
CA TYR A 50 6.68 -10.17 -9.70
C TYR A 50 5.25 -10.46 -9.23
N GLU A 51 4.70 -11.56 -9.71
CA GLU A 51 3.33 -11.95 -9.34
C GLU A 51 3.26 -12.39 -7.88
N ILE A 52 2.23 -11.90 -7.18
CA ILE A 52 1.86 -12.36 -5.85
C ILE A 52 0.46 -12.94 -5.98
N ASP A 53 0.28 -14.19 -5.56
CA ASP A 53 -0.99 -14.91 -5.70
C ASP A 53 -1.57 -14.88 -7.13
N HIS A 54 -0.69 -14.98 -8.14
CA HIS A 54 -1.03 -14.89 -9.59
C HIS A 54 -1.61 -13.53 -10.03
N LYS A 55 -1.43 -12.48 -9.21
CA LYS A 55 -1.75 -11.11 -9.57
C LYS A 55 -0.47 -10.35 -9.88
N GLY A 56 -0.42 -9.70 -11.04
CA GLY A 56 0.68 -8.81 -11.45
C GLY A 56 0.49 -7.36 -11.00
N GLU A 57 -0.62 -7.04 -10.33
CA GLU A 57 -1.00 -5.69 -9.90
C GLU A 57 -1.51 -5.73 -8.45
N GLY A 58 -1.40 -4.60 -7.76
CA GLY A 58 -1.94 -4.43 -6.41
C GLY A 58 -2.37 -2.99 -6.15
N VAL A 59 -3.36 -2.80 -5.27
CA VAL A 59 -3.83 -1.48 -4.86
C VAL A 59 -3.19 -1.10 -3.52
N TYR A 60 -2.49 0.03 -3.50
CA TYR A 60 -1.69 0.45 -2.35
C TYR A 60 -2.37 1.55 -1.53
N HIS A 61 -2.41 1.37 -0.22
CA HIS A 61 -2.86 2.36 0.75
C HIS A 61 -1.77 2.54 1.81
N LEU A 62 -1.39 3.79 2.07
CA LEU A 62 -0.52 4.12 3.18
C LEU A 62 -1.37 4.71 4.30
N VAL A 63 -1.22 4.17 5.50
CA VAL A 63 -1.88 4.71 6.68
C VAL A 63 -0.85 5.08 7.73
N THR A 64 -1.00 6.27 8.31
CA THR A 64 -0.19 6.73 9.45
C THR A 64 -1.07 6.89 10.68
N PHE A 65 -0.63 6.34 11.81
CA PHE A 65 -1.29 6.50 13.09
C PHE A 65 -0.29 6.39 14.25
N GLU A 66 -0.71 6.84 15.43
CA GLU A 66 0.04 6.73 16.66
C GLU A 66 -0.69 5.80 17.62
N THR A 67 0.00 4.80 18.16
CA THR A 67 -0.62 3.84 19.07
C THR A 67 0.40 3.16 19.98
N GLU A 68 -0.07 2.26 20.84
CA GLU A 68 0.76 1.38 21.65
C GLU A 68 1.20 0.13 20.85
N PRO A 69 2.38 -0.44 21.13
CA PRO A 69 2.86 -1.62 20.41
C PRO A 69 1.88 -2.81 20.43
N ALA A 70 1.15 -3.02 21.53
CA ALA A 70 0.17 -4.10 21.66
C ALA A 70 -0.98 -3.96 20.64
N THR A 71 -1.45 -2.73 20.39
CA THR A 71 -2.48 -2.46 19.39
C THR A 71 -1.96 -2.67 17.97
N LEU A 72 -0.68 -2.35 17.70
CA LEU A 72 -0.08 -2.63 16.39
C LEU A 72 -0.06 -4.13 16.08
N ASP A 73 0.27 -4.96 17.07
CA ASP A 73 0.26 -6.42 16.93
C ASP A 73 -1.16 -6.94 16.66
N GLU A 74 -2.18 -6.35 17.30
CA GLU A 74 -3.59 -6.66 17.02
C GLU A 74 -4.00 -6.25 15.59
N VAL A 75 -3.65 -5.04 15.17
CA VAL A 75 -3.88 -4.54 13.79
C VAL A 75 -3.24 -5.50 12.78
N SER A 76 -1.96 -5.84 12.95
CA SER A 76 -1.24 -6.76 12.07
C SER A 76 -1.90 -8.15 12.01
N ARG A 77 -2.39 -8.65 13.16
CA ARG A 77 -3.11 -9.92 13.24
C ARG A 77 -4.43 -9.88 12.48
N VAL A 78 -5.22 -8.81 12.63
CA VAL A 78 -6.51 -8.63 11.94
C VAL A 78 -6.30 -8.51 10.44
N LEU A 79 -5.34 -7.70 9.99
CA LEU A 79 -5.01 -7.54 8.58
C LEU A 79 -4.61 -8.85 7.92
N ARG A 80 -3.82 -9.69 8.62
CA ARG A 80 -3.42 -11.01 8.12
C ARG A 80 -4.59 -11.99 7.91
N ILE A 81 -5.68 -11.85 8.65
CA ILE A 81 -6.85 -12.73 8.56
C ILE A 81 -7.92 -12.13 7.63
N THR A 82 -7.78 -10.86 7.25
CA THR A 82 -8.76 -10.16 6.44
C THR A 82 -8.59 -10.55 4.98
N ASP A 83 -9.62 -11.20 4.42
CA ASP A 83 -9.66 -11.53 3.00
C ASP A 83 -9.56 -10.27 2.13
N GLY A 84 -8.77 -10.35 1.06
CA GLY A 84 -8.52 -9.24 0.14
C GLY A 84 -7.30 -8.39 0.49
N VAL A 85 -6.69 -8.55 1.67
CA VAL A 85 -5.36 -7.99 1.99
C VAL A 85 -4.30 -9.00 1.53
N MET A 86 -3.57 -8.69 0.47
CA MET A 86 -2.48 -9.54 -0.03
C MET A 86 -1.23 -9.41 0.84
N ARG A 87 -0.89 -8.18 1.23
CA ARG A 87 0.32 -7.90 2.01
C ARG A 87 0.14 -6.65 2.86
N HIS A 88 0.76 -6.65 4.03
CA HIS A 88 0.92 -5.47 4.85
C HIS A 88 2.36 -5.37 5.36
N LEU A 89 2.82 -4.14 5.54
CA LEU A 89 4.10 -3.84 6.16
C LEU A 89 3.91 -2.75 7.20
N ALA A 90 4.11 -3.11 8.46
CA ALA A 90 4.10 -2.17 9.59
C ALA A 90 5.52 -1.71 9.87
N VAL A 91 5.73 -0.39 9.91
CA VAL A 91 7.03 0.23 10.19
C VAL A 91 6.85 1.30 11.27
N ARG A 92 7.78 1.34 12.22
CA ARG A 92 7.85 2.44 13.19
C ARG A 92 8.38 3.68 12.50
N ARG A 93 7.65 4.79 12.59
CA ARG A 93 8.06 6.06 12.02
C ARG A 93 9.12 6.71 12.91
N VAL A 94 10.20 7.17 12.30
CA VAL A 94 11.22 8.00 12.95
C VAL A 94 10.84 9.47 12.71
N GLU A 95 11.03 10.32 13.72
CA GLU A 95 10.77 11.76 13.59
C GLU A 95 11.55 12.35 12.40
N GLY A 96 10.85 13.12 11.55
CA GLY A 96 11.41 13.69 10.32
C GLY A 96 11.27 12.81 9.06
N SER A 97 10.84 11.55 9.19
CA SER A 97 10.56 10.70 8.03
C SER A 97 9.35 11.21 7.24
N ARG A 98 9.52 11.36 5.93
CA ARG A 98 8.46 11.68 4.97
C ARG A 98 8.34 10.51 3.98
N THR A 99 7.28 9.72 4.13
CA THR A 99 6.92 8.69 3.17
C THR A 99 5.98 9.32 2.15
N SER A 100 6.45 9.48 0.92
CA SER A 100 5.62 9.89 -0.22
C SER A 100 5.42 8.72 -1.16
N ALA A 101 4.32 8.73 -1.92
CA ALA A 101 4.15 7.79 -3.01
C ALA A 101 5.39 7.84 -3.93
N PRO A 102 6.00 6.69 -4.26
CA PRO A 102 7.08 6.68 -5.23
C PRO A 102 6.56 7.28 -6.54
N PRO A 103 7.40 8.04 -7.26
CA PRO A 103 7.01 8.66 -8.52
C PRO A 103 6.35 7.62 -9.43
N ALA A 104 5.33 8.04 -10.18
CA ALA A 104 4.69 7.17 -11.16
C ALA A 104 5.79 6.55 -12.04
N PRO A 105 5.66 5.26 -12.43
CA PRO A 105 6.65 4.63 -13.29
C PRO A 105 6.84 5.53 -14.51
N VAL A 106 8.07 6.01 -14.71
CA VAL A 106 8.46 6.69 -15.94
C VAL A 106 8.23 5.64 -17.02
N GLN A 107 7.28 5.87 -17.93
CA GLN A 107 7.11 4.98 -19.07
C GLN A 107 8.47 4.95 -19.76
N GLU A 108 9.15 3.80 -19.73
CA GLU A 108 10.39 3.64 -20.46
C GLU A 108 10.08 3.98 -21.92
N PRO A 109 10.75 5.00 -22.50
CA PRO A 109 10.48 5.36 -23.87
C PRO A 109 10.78 4.15 -24.75
N GLU A 110 9.86 3.82 -25.67
CA GLU A 110 10.02 2.78 -26.70
C GLU A 110 11.20 3.12 -27.63
N TYR A 111 12.43 2.96 -27.15
CA TYR A 111 13.65 3.06 -27.93
C TYR A 111 14.16 1.64 -28.17
N ALA A 112 13.62 0.93 -29.16
CA ALA A 112 14.30 -0.11 -29.95
C ALA A 112 13.30 -0.97 -30.76
N ALA A 113 12.65 -0.41 -31.78
CA ALA A 113 11.97 -1.27 -32.77
C ALA A 113 11.78 -0.68 -34.17
N ASN A 114 12.28 0.53 -34.48
CA ASN A 114 12.13 1.13 -35.81
C ASN A 114 13.45 1.35 -36.58
N THR A 115 14.57 0.78 -36.15
CA THR A 115 15.78 0.65 -37.00
C THR A 115 15.71 -0.62 -37.85
N SER A 116 14.67 -0.74 -38.68
CA SER A 116 14.60 -1.73 -39.76
C SER A 116 13.87 -1.14 -40.97
N SER A 117 14.20 0.08 -41.40
CA SER A 117 13.71 0.67 -42.66
C SER A 117 14.38 2.02 -42.93
N GLN A 118 15.64 2.02 -43.35
CA GLN A 118 16.27 3.07 -44.17
C GLN A 118 17.74 2.74 -44.35
N GLU A 119 18.06 2.04 -45.43
CA GLU A 119 19.21 2.22 -46.33
C GLU A 119 19.17 1.07 -47.34
N GLU A 120 18.25 1.20 -48.31
CA GLU A 120 18.53 0.77 -49.68
C GLU A 120 19.53 1.80 -50.25
N GLU A 121 20.71 1.36 -50.72
CA GLU A 121 21.24 1.58 -52.09
C GLU A 121 22.57 0.84 -52.29
#